data_AF-A0A415CSH3-F1
#
_entry.id   AF-A0A415CSH3-F1
#
_cell.length_a   1.000
_cell.length_b   1.000
_cell.length_c   1.000
_cell.angle_alpha   90.00
_cell.angle_beta   90.00
_cell.angle_gamma   90.00
#
_symmetry.space_group_name_H-M   'P 1'
#
loop_
_entity.id
_entity.type
_entity.pdbx_description
1 polymer ?
#
loop_
_entity_poly.entity_id
_entity_poly.type
_entity_poly.pdbx_seq_one_letter_code
_entity_poly.pdbx_strand_id
1 'polypeptide(L)'
;MCVKFDDLSEKECQHSGFVKKSEAEKARDNVLTMLNKKRYVIYKNVKVQELLVYWLEREIRCRPDSNANTYLTYKNCIEKHIIPEIGKVKLISLNQSHILKMYKNW
;
A
#
# COMPACT_ATOMS: atom_id res chain seq x y z
N MET A 1 3.30 -18.98 -7.59
CA MET A 1 3.90 -17.99 -8.52
C MET A 1 4.91 -17.19 -7.73
N CYS A 2 6.17 -17.13 -8.18
CA CYS A 2 7.21 -16.34 -7.53
C CYS A 2 7.33 -14.97 -8.23
N VAL A 3 7.39 -13.89 -7.44
CA VAL A 3 7.71 -12.55 -7.95
C VAL A 3 9.07 -12.13 -7.38
N LYS A 4 9.95 -11.66 -8.26
CA LYS A 4 11.23 -11.05 -7.91
C LYS A 4 11.06 -9.53 -7.86
N PHE A 5 11.54 -8.91 -6.80
CA PHE A 5 11.59 -7.46 -6.62
C PHE A 5 12.94 -6.92 -7.07
N ASP A 6 13.04 -5.58 -7.21
CA ASP A 6 14.27 -4.91 -7.67
C ASP A 6 15.43 -5.05 -6.66
N ASP A 7 15.12 -5.23 -5.38
CA ASP A 7 16.09 -5.56 -4.33
C ASP A 7 16.51 -7.04 -4.33
N LEU A 8 16.17 -7.78 -5.40
CA LEU A 8 16.38 -9.22 -5.59
C LEU A 8 15.64 -10.11 -4.59
N SER A 9 14.79 -9.53 -3.73
CA SER A 9 13.96 -10.34 -2.84
C SER A 9 12.89 -11.09 -3.63
N GLU A 10 12.53 -12.26 -3.13
CA GLU A 10 11.57 -13.16 -3.77
C GLU A 10 10.37 -13.38 -2.87
N LYS A 11 9.18 -13.40 -3.48
CA LYS A 11 7.96 -13.74 -2.76
C LYS A 11 7.07 -14.69 -3.54
N GLU A 12 6.83 -15.84 -2.93
CA GLU A 12 5.86 -16.80 -3.43
C GLU A 12 4.43 -16.38 -3.07
N CYS A 13 3.58 -16.33 -4.10
CA CYS A 13 2.15 -16.08 -3.98
C CYS A 13 1.38 -17.32 -4.46
N GLN A 14 0.55 -17.87 -3.57
CA GLN A 14 -0.39 -18.94 -3.88
C GLN A 14 -1.73 -18.35 -4.33
N HIS A 15 -2.28 -18.89 -5.42
CA HIS A 15 -3.64 -18.63 -5.89
C HIS A 15 -4.36 -19.98 -5.98
N SER A 16 -5.28 -20.25 -5.06
CA SER A 16 -5.99 -21.52 -4.93
C SER A 16 -7.41 -21.31 -4.41
N GLY A 17 -8.22 -22.38 -4.34
CA GLY A 17 -9.60 -22.32 -3.87
C GLY A 17 -10.66 -22.20 -4.97
N PHE A 18 -10.26 -22.44 -6.23
CA PHE A 18 -11.20 -22.47 -7.35
C PHE A 18 -11.90 -23.83 -7.43
N VAL A 19 -13.21 -23.82 -7.66
CA VAL A 19 -14.00 -25.05 -7.78
C VAL A 19 -13.88 -25.61 -9.20
N LYS A 20 -13.79 -24.74 -10.21
CA LYS A 20 -13.69 -25.13 -11.62
C LYS A 20 -12.33 -24.80 -12.20
N LYS A 21 -11.83 -25.68 -13.08
CA LYS A 21 -10.61 -25.45 -13.86
C LYS A 21 -10.65 -24.14 -14.64
N SER A 22 -11.79 -23.82 -15.25
CA SER A 22 -11.96 -22.59 -16.04
C SER A 22 -11.86 -21.30 -15.20
N GLU A 23 -12.23 -21.35 -13.92
CA GLU A 23 -12.06 -20.21 -12.99
C GLU A 23 -10.58 -20.03 -12.62
N ALA A 24 -9.87 -21.13 -12.38
CA ALA A 24 -8.44 -21.12 -12.12
C ALA A 24 -7.65 -20.57 -13.32
N GLU A 25 -8.02 -20.95 -14.54
CA GLU A 25 -7.42 -20.45 -15.78
C GLU A 25 -7.63 -18.94 -15.93
N LYS A 26 -8.87 -18.46 -15.76
CA LYS A 26 -9.17 -17.02 -15.78
C LYS A 26 -8.38 -16.26 -14.71
N ALA A 27 -8.27 -16.80 -13.50
CA ALA A 27 -7.51 -16.17 -12.43
C ALA A 27 -6.02 -16.08 -12.77
N ARG A 28 -5.44 -17.15 -13.34
CA ARG A 28 -4.06 -17.16 -13.84
C ARG A 28 -3.84 -16.08 -14.90
N ASP A 29 -4.71 -16.02 -15.91
CA ASP A 29 -4.57 -15.08 -17.02
C ASP A 29 -4.71 -13.62 -16.56
N ASN A 30 -5.59 -13.37 -15.60
CA ASN A 30 -5.70 -12.06 -14.94
C ASN A 30 -4.40 -11.68 -14.20
N VAL A 31 -3.81 -12.60 -13.45
CA VAL A 31 -2.55 -12.35 -12.74
C VAL A 31 -1.40 -12.09 -13.71
N LEU A 32 -1.30 -12.88 -14.79
CA LEU A 32 -0.29 -12.67 -15.83
C LEU A 32 -0.45 -11.30 -16.50
N THR A 33 -1.70 -10.90 -16.79
CA THR A 33 -2.01 -9.57 -17.33
C THR A 33 -1.60 -8.46 -16.37
N MET A 34 -1.86 -8.61 -15.07
CA MET A 34 -1.45 -7.62 -14.05
C MET A 34 0.06 -7.53 -13.91
N LEU A 35 0.78 -8.65 -13.98
CA LEU A 35 2.24 -8.69 -13.95
C LEU A 35 2.83 -7.97 -15.17
N ASN A 36 2.36 -8.29 -16.38
CA ASN A 36 2.80 -7.64 -17.61
C ASN A 36 2.52 -6.13 -17.59
N LYS A 37 1.41 -5.70 -17.00
CA LYS A 37 1.06 -4.28 -16.83
C LYS A 37 1.77 -3.60 -15.64
N LYS A 38 2.63 -4.30 -14.90
CA LYS A 38 3.27 -3.81 -13.66
C LYS A 38 2.28 -3.28 -12.61
N ARG A 39 1.07 -3.88 -12.53
CA ARG A 39 0.02 -3.51 -11.55
C ARG A 39 -0.28 -4.60 -10.53
N TYR A 40 0.51 -5.68 -10.52
CA TYR A 40 0.29 -6.77 -9.59
C TYR A 40 0.71 -6.37 -8.17
N VAL A 41 -0.23 -6.41 -7.23
CA VAL A 41 0.02 -6.07 -5.81
C VAL A 41 0.14 -7.35 -4.98
N ILE A 42 1.31 -7.56 -4.41
CA ILE A 42 1.62 -8.72 -3.56
C ILE A 42 1.15 -8.51 -2.13
N TYR A 43 1.43 -7.33 -1.56
CA TYR A 43 1.11 -7.00 -0.17
C TYR A 43 -0.29 -6.37 -0.08
N LYS A 44 -1.32 -7.22 -0.09
CA LYS A 44 -2.72 -6.79 -0.11
C LYS A 44 -3.26 -6.25 1.22
N ASN A 45 -2.54 -6.45 2.32
CA ASN A 45 -3.01 -6.15 3.67
C ASN A 45 -2.35 -4.93 4.32
N VAL A 46 -1.52 -4.19 3.58
CA VAL A 46 -0.87 -2.99 4.09
C VAL A 46 -1.88 -1.86 4.24
N LYS A 47 -1.90 -1.23 5.41
CA LYS A 47 -2.77 -0.11 5.75
C LYS A 47 -2.09 1.24 5.46
N VAL A 48 -2.91 2.28 5.30
CA VAL A 48 -2.42 3.66 5.10
C VAL A 48 -1.50 4.08 6.24
N GLN A 49 -1.86 3.81 7.50
CA GLN A 49 -1.02 4.18 8.65
C GLN A 49 0.35 3.50 8.62
N GLU A 50 0.44 2.25 8.16
CA GLU A 50 1.70 1.50 8.16
C GLU A 50 2.67 2.08 7.14
N LEU A 51 2.16 2.45 5.96
CA LEU A 51 2.95 3.14 4.94
C LEU A 51 3.41 4.52 5.39
N LEU A 52 2.49 5.33 5.95
CA LEU A 52 2.81 6.70 6.34
C LEU A 52 3.81 6.75 7.50
N VAL A 53 3.67 5.85 8.48
CA VAL A 53 4.65 5.73 9.58
C VAL A 53 5.99 5.24 9.04
N TYR A 54 6.02 4.25 8.15
CA TYR A 54 7.27 3.80 7.52
C TYR A 54 7.96 4.96 6.79
N TRP A 55 7.23 5.68 5.94
CA TRP A 55 7.76 6.81 5.19
C TRP A 55 8.29 7.92 6.11
N LEU A 56 7.54 8.28 7.14
CA LEU A 56 7.94 9.32 8.09
C LEU A 56 9.23 8.93 8.84
N GLU A 57 9.32 7.68 9.28
CA GLU A 57 10.42 7.21 10.14
C GLU A 57 11.66 6.78 9.36
N ARG A 58 11.51 6.24 8.15
CA ARG A 58 12.63 5.71 7.34
C ARG A 58 13.11 6.66 6.27
N GLU A 59 12.23 7.46 5.68
CA GLU A 59 12.58 8.37 4.58
C GLU A 59 12.78 9.79 5.09
N ILE A 60 11.80 10.33 5.84
CA ILE A 60 11.85 11.71 6.28
C ILE A 60 12.84 11.90 7.43
N ARG A 61 12.77 11.10 8.49
CA ARG A 61 13.67 11.24 9.64
C ARG A 61 15.15 11.04 9.26
N CYS A 62 15.43 10.12 8.35
CA CYS A 62 16.80 9.79 7.93
C CYS A 62 17.34 10.71 6.82
N ARG A 63 16.53 11.68 6.34
CA ARG A 63 16.94 12.58 5.27
C ARG A 63 18.00 13.58 5.78
N PRO A 64 19.17 13.69 5.14
CA PRO A 64 20.22 14.61 5.57
C PRO A 64 19.80 16.09 5.58
N ASP A 65 18.88 16.46 4.70
CA ASP A 65 18.33 17.81 4.51
C ASP A 65 17.00 18.03 5.23
N SER A 66 16.50 17.04 5.97
CA SER A 66 15.24 17.21 6.71
C SER A 66 15.44 18.13 7.91
N ASN A 67 14.74 19.27 7.91
CA ASN A 67 14.62 20.08 9.11
C ASN A 67 13.72 19.36 10.13
N ALA A 68 14.09 19.38 11.40
CA ALA A 68 13.27 18.87 12.51
C ALA A 68 11.83 19.42 12.48
N ASN A 69 11.65 20.68 12.06
CA ASN A 69 10.32 21.28 11.91
C ASN A 69 9.49 20.62 10.80
N THR A 70 10.12 20.19 9.70
CA THR A 70 9.44 19.47 8.61
C THR A 70 8.95 18.11 9.10
N TYR A 71 9.80 17.35 9.80
CA TYR A 71 9.41 16.08 10.42
C TYR A 71 8.23 16.25 11.38
N LEU A 72 8.30 17.23 12.30
CA LEU A 72 7.24 17.48 13.27
C LEU A 72 5.92 17.89 12.60
N THR A 73 5.99 18.68 11.52
CA THR A 73 4.82 19.10 10.76
C THR A 73 4.13 17.90 10.13
N TYR A 74 4.89 17.06 9.41
CA TYR A 74 4.34 15.84 8.80
C TYR A 74 3.81 14.85 9.84
N LYS A 75 4.54 14.66 10.95
CA LYS A 75 4.10 13.82 12.06
C LYS A 75 2.75 14.27 12.60
N ASN A 76 2.61 15.57 12.89
CA ASN A 76 1.36 16.13 13.38
C ASN A 76 0.21 15.92 12.39
N CYS A 77 0.43 16.16 11.10
CA CYS A 77 -0.58 15.94 10.07
C CYS A 77 -1.02 14.47 10.00
N ILE A 78 -0.05 13.55 9.99
CA ILE A 78 -0.30 12.12 9.89
C ILE A 78 -1.03 11.60 11.13
N GLU A 79 -0.53 11.89 12.33
CA GLU A 79 -1.06 11.33 13.58
C GLU A 79 -2.41 11.94 13.97
N LYS A 80 -2.59 13.25 13.79
CA LYS A 80 -3.80 13.95 14.27
C LYS A 80 -4.94 13.95 13.27
N HIS A 81 -4.66 13.81 11.97
CA HIS A 81 -5.67 14.02 10.93
C HIS A 81 -5.81 12.84 9.98
N ILE A 82 -4.71 12.30 9.45
CA ILE A 82 -4.79 11.25 8.43
C ILE A 82 -5.08 9.88 9.05
N ILE A 83 -4.34 9.49 10.09
CA ILE A 83 -4.48 8.18 10.74
C ILE A 83 -5.87 7.98 11.36
N PRO A 84 -6.45 8.97 12.07
CA PRO A 84 -7.79 8.80 12.66
C PRO A 84 -8.88 8.53 11.62
N GLU A 85 -8.82 9.19 10.46
CA GLU A 85 -9.85 9.11 9.43
C GLU A 85 -9.68 7.91 8.48
N ILE A 86 -8.46 7.72 7.95
CA ILE A 86 -8.20 6.73 6.89
C ILE A 86 -7.05 5.77 7.21
N GLY A 87 -6.42 5.88 8.38
CA GLY A 87 -5.26 5.07 8.76
C GLY A 87 -5.51 3.56 8.75
N LYS A 88 -6.74 3.14 9.06
CA LYS A 88 -7.15 1.72 9.08
C LYS A 88 -7.48 1.15 7.69
N VAL A 89 -7.63 2.00 6.67
CA VAL A 89 -7.97 1.60 5.30
C VAL A 89 -6.79 0.88 4.68
N LYS A 90 -7.03 -0.24 3.98
CA LYS A 90 -5.99 -0.93 3.21
C LYS A 90 -5.64 -0.09 1.99
N LEU A 91 -4.35 0.02 1.65
CA LEU A 91 -3.89 0.81 0.49
C LEU A 91 -4.59 0.39 -0.81
N ILE A 92 -4.78 -0.91 -1.03
CA ILE A 92 -5.47 -1.43 -2.22
C ILE A 92 -6.96 -1.05 -2.31
N SER A 93 -7.56 -0.68 -1.18
CA SER A 93 -8.96 -0.23 -1.11
C SER A 93 -9.10 1.29 -1.01
N LEU A 94 -7.98 2.01 -0.86
CA LEU A 94 -7.96 3.46 -0.78
C LEU A 94 -8.46 4.04 -2.11
N ASN A 95 -9.35 5.03 -2.03
CA ASN A 95 -9.99 5.63 -3.19
C ASN A 95 -10.34 7.08 -2.88
N GLN A 96 -10.82 7.81 -3.89
CA GLN A 96 -11.13 9.24 -3.78
C GLN A 96 -12.20 9.54 -2.72
N SER A 97 -13.18 8.67 -2.51
CA SER A 97 -14.25 8.95 -1.54
C SER A 97 -13.75 8.95 -0.10
N HIS A 98 -12.77 8.09 0.23
CA HIS A 98 -12.08 8.13 1.51
C HIS A 98 -11.37 9.46 1.74
N ILE A 99 -10.67 9.98 0.73
CA ILE A 99 -9.95 11.25 0.79
C ILE A 99 -10.94 12.41 0.97
N LEU A 100 -12.00 12.45 0.17
CA LEU A 100 -13.03 13.49 0.28
C LEU A 100 -13.73 13.49 1.64
N LYS A 101 -13.96 12.30 2.24
CA LYS A 101 -14.54 12.20 3.57
C LYS A 101 -13.60 12.77 4.63
N MET A 102 -12.31 12.44 4.57
CA MET A 102 -11.29 12.96 5.48
C MET A 102 -11.25 14.50 5.44
N TYR A 103 -11.22 15.10 4.24
CA TYR A 103 -11.18 16.57 4.10
C TYR A 103 -12.40 17.30 4.66
N LYS A 104 -13.57 16.63 4.74
CA LYS A 104 -14.77 17.23 5.34
C LYS A 104 -14.72 17.29 6.87
N ASN A 105 -13.92 16.41 7.47
CA ASN A 105 -13.77 16.30 8.92
C ASN A 105 -12.57 17.10 9.44
N TRP A 106 -11.96 17.91 8.58
CA TRP A 106 -10.71 18.61 8.85
C TRP A 106 -10.92 20.03 9.36
#